data_AF-A0A143WWN5-F1
#
_entry.id   AF-A0A143WWN5-F1
#
_cell.length_a   1.000
_cell.length_b   1.000
_cell.length_c   1.000
_cell.angle_alpha   90.00
_cell.angle_beta   90.00
_cell.angle_gamma   90.00
#
_symmetry.space_group_name_H-M   'P 1'
#
loop_
_entity.id
_entity.type
_entity.pdbx_description
1 polymer ?
#
loop_
_entity_poly.entity_id
_entity_poly.type
_entity_poly.pdbx_seq_one_letter_code
_entity_poly.pdbx_strand_id
1 'polypeptide(L)'
;MAGKLRKMLGRADDQAIIDLMHLIETQSHATLNQWAVKMAGKYALPILHAHEVTSLDGLYAQSCAYLRQEQTLKELKGIFQEATKTVRELKDPIVTAAARALLTACKTIQTPTNALGYVFYLAAAVAYQELGEMEKPETYDARAQALFVSLFHELEIIAIPDEKNPVRVNWNC
;
A
#
# COMPACT_ATOMS: atom_id res chain seq x y z
N MET A 1 -9.21 -21.56 19.28
CA MET A 1 -8.66 -20.28 19.77
C MET A 1 -8.37 -19.44 18.55
N ALA A 2 -8.97 -18.25 18.42
CA ALA A 2 -8.65 -17.34 17.33
C ALA A 2 -7.25 -16.75 17.58
N GLY A 3 -6.34 -16.93 16.62
CA GLY A 3 -5.00 -16.34 16.68
C GLY A 3 -5.08 -14.84 16.44
N LYS A 4 -4.16 -14.08 17.02
CA LYS A 4 -4.02 -12.64 16.74
C LYS A 4 -3.75 -12.43 15.24
N LEU A 5 -4.52 -11.58 14.57
CA LEU A 5 -4.34 -11.26 13.15
C LEU A 5 -2.91 -10.77 12.86
N ARG A 6 -2.34 -11.24 11.76
CA ARG A 6 -1.01 -10.81 11.29
C ARG A 6 -1.08 -9.36 10.84
N LYS A 7 -0.03 -8.60 11.13
CA LYS A 7 0.07 -7.18 10.74
C LYS A 7 0.15 -6.98 9.21
N MET A 8 0.71 -7.96 8.51
CA MET A 8 0.92 -8.00 7.06
C MET A 8 0.64 -9.43 6.59
N LEU A 9 0.12 -9.57 5.38
CA LEU A 9 -0.05 -10.85 4.69
C LEU A 9 0.89 -10.93 3.50
N GLY A 10 1.25 -12.14 3.07
CA GLY A 10 2.23 -12.40 2.01
C GLY A 10 3.66 -12.62 2.52
N ARG A 11 4.48 -13.21 1.66
CA ARG A 11 5.89 -13.52 1.92
C ARG A 11 6.76 -13.07 0.75
N ALA A 12 8.01 -12.71 1.00
CA ALA A 12 8.93 -12.26 -0.03
C ALA A 12 9.26 -13.33 -1.07
N ASP A 13 9.15 -14.61 -0.69
CA ASP A 13 9.39 -15.78 -1.53
C ASP A 13 8.14 -16.23 -2.32
N ASP A 14 7.00 -15.56 -2.18
CA ASP A 14 5.81 -15.85 -2.97
C ASP A 14 5.97 -15.38 -4.42
N GLN A 15 5.57 -16.20 -5.40
CA GLN A 15 5.77 -15.88 -6.82
C GLN A 15 5.15 -14.53 -7.23
N ALA A 16 3.92 -14.23 -6.78
CA ALA A 16 3.27 -12.95 -7.10
C ALA A 16 4.02 -11.74 -6.51
N ILE A 17 4.75 -11.92 -5.41
CA ILE A 17 5.58 -10.89 -4.80
C ILE A 17 6.90 -10.72 -5.55
N ILE A 18 7.52 -11.82 -5.96
CA ILE A 18 8.70 -11.82 -6.84
C ILE A 18 8.39 -11.11 -8.16
N ASP A 19 7.23 -11.41 -8.78
CA ASP A 19 6.79 -10.77 -10.02
C ASP A 19 6.58 -9.26 -9.83
N LEU A 20 5.96 -8.85 -8.71
CA LEU A 20 5.82 -7.44 -8.33
C LEU A 20 7.18 -6.78 -8.13
N MET A 21 8.12 -7.42 -7.44
CA MET A 21 9.47 -6.88 -7.21
C MET A 21 10.18 -6.62 -8.53
N HIS A 22 10.18 -7.59 -9.44
CA HIS A 22 10.77 -7.45 -10.77
C HIS A 22 10.12 -6.35 -11.58
N LEU A 23 8.79 -6.25 -11.58
CA LEU A 23 8.12 -5.16 -12.28
C LEU A 23 8.49 -3.81 -11.65
N ILE A 24 8.47 -3.68 -10.33
CA ILE A 24 8.84 -2.44 -9.62
C ILE A 24 10.27 -2.00 -9.97
N GLU A 25 11.22 -2.93 -10.05
CA GLU A 25 12.62 -2.67 -10.41
C GLU A 25 12.77 -2.04 -11.79
N THR A 26 11.82 -2.26 -12.71
CA THR A 26 11.87 -1.68 -14.06
C THR A 26 11.24 -0.30 -14.15
N GLN A 27 10.56 0.17 -13.10
CA GLN A 27 9.72 1.36 -13.18
C GLN A 27 10.33 2.58 -12.50
N SER A 28 9.98 3.77 -12.99
CA SER A 28 10.44 5.03 -12.42
C SER A 28 9.74 5.33 -11.10
N HIS A 29 10.35 6.22 -10.31
CA HIS A 29 9.74 6.68 -9.07
C HIS A 29 8.37 7.32 -9.30
N ALA A 30 8.19 8.05 -10.42
CA ALA A 30 6.91 8.67 -10.77
C ALA A 30 5.81 7.62 -11.01
N THR A 31 6.10 6.59 -11.81
CA THR A 31 5.16 5.49 -12.09
C THR A 31 4.73 4.78 -10.82
N LEU A 32 5.69 4.45 -9.95
CA LEU A 32 5.41 3.77 -8.68
C LEU A 32 4.57 4.62 -7.72
N ASN A 33 4.83 5.92 -7.64
CA ASN A 33 4.04 6.84 -6.82
C ASN A 33 2.59 6.90 -7.31
N GLN A 34 2.40 7.01 -8.62
CA GLN A 34 1.07 7.06 -9.23
C GLN A 34 0.29 5.77 -8.96
N TRP A 35 0.92 4.61 -9.18
CA TRP A 35 0.32 3.31 -8.93
C TRP A 35 -0.05 3.15 -7.44
N ALA A 36 0.90 3.35 -6.53
CA ALA A 36 0.70 3.11 -5.11
C ALA A 36 -0.42 3.99 -4.54
N VAL A 37 -0.42 5.30 -4.82
CA VAL A 37 -1.45 6.22 -4.34
C VAL A 37 -2.81 5.87 -4.95
N LYS A 38 -2.89 5.58 -6.26
CA LYS A 38 -4.13 5.17 -6.93
C LYS A 38 -4.71 3.91 -6.27
N MET A 39 -3.88 2.90 -6.04
CA MET A 39 -4.33 1.63 -5.45
C MET A 39 -4.75 1.80 -3.98
N ALA A 40 -4.02 2.58 -3.19
CA ALA A 40 -4.43 2.87 -1.82
C ALA A 40 -5.76 3.65 -1.77
N GLY A 41 -5.98 4.59 -2.69
CA GLY A 41 -7.27 5.26 -2.84
C GLY A 41 -8.41 4.32 -3.25
N LYS A 42 -8.13 3.35 -4.12
CA LYS A 42 -9.11 2.34 -4.58
C LYS A 42 -9.50 1.34 -3.49
N TYR A 43 -8.56 0.93 -2.64
CA TYR A 43 -8.76 -0.19 -1.71
C TYR A 43 -8.73 0.21 -0.23
N ALA A 44 -7.76 1.01 0.21
CA ALA A 44 -7.63 1.35 1.64
C ALA A 44 -8.60 2.44 2.08
N LEU A 45 -8.81 3.47 1.25
CA LEU A 45 -9.67 4.60 1.62
C LEU A 45 -11.13 4.19 1.85
N PRO A 46 -11.77 3.34 1.01
CA PRO A 46 -13.12 2.86 1.28
C PRO A 46 -13.25 2.07 2.58
N ILE A 47 -12.21 1.30 2.94
CA ILE A 47 -12.17 0.56 4.22
C ILE A 47 -12.13 1.55 5.38
N LEU A 48 -11.26 2.56 5.32
CA LEU A 48 -11.19 3.59 6.37
C LEU A 48 -12.53 4.32 6.53
N HIS A 49 -13.17 4.70 5.43
CA HIS A 49 -14.48 5.37 5.45
C HIS A 49 -15.61 4.48 5.96
N ALA A 50 -15.62 3.19 5.62
CA ALA A 50 -16.59 2.23 6.15
C ALA A 50 -16.51 2.07 7.68
N HIS A 51 -15.35 2.39 8.28
CA HIS A 51 -15.11 2.42 9.72
C HIS A 51 -15.07 3.84 10.29
N GLU A 52 -15.63 4.82 9.57
CA GLU A 52 -15.75 6.22 9.98
C GLU A 52 -14.41 6.93 10.27
N VAL A 53 -13.30 6.43 9.71
CA VAL A 53 -11.97 7.04 9.83
C VAL A 53 -11.68 7.95 8.66
N THR A 54 -11.79 9.26 8.89
CA THR A 54 -11.53 10.32 7.90
C THR A 54 -10.26 11.14 8.19
N SER A 55 -9.60 10.87 9.32
CA SER A 55 -8.38 11.58 9.76
C SER A 55 -7.19 11.45 8.81
N LEU A 56 -7.25 10.51 7.86
CA LEU A 56 -6.22 10.29 6.83
C LEU A 56 -6.61 10.83 5.43
N ASP A 57 -7.79 11.44 5.29
CA ASP A 57 -8.25 11.98 4.00
C ASP A 57 -7.31 13.08 3.50
N GLY A 58 -6.84 13.93 4.42
CA GLY A 58 -5.85 14.97 4.12
C GLY A 58 -4.54 14.40 3.58
N LEU A 59 -4.07 13.25 4.11
CA LEU A 59 -2.89 12.57 3.58
C LEU A 59 -3.10 12.15 2.12
N TYR A 60 -4.22 11.51 1.83
CA TYR A 60 -4.53 11.05 0.49
C TYR A 60 -4.69 12.21 -0.49
N ALA A 61 -5.49 13.22 -0.14
CA ALA A 61 -5.76 14.37 -0.98
C ALA A 61 -4.48 15.14 -1.33
N GLN A 62 -3.60 15.35 -0.36
CA GLN A 62 -2.34 16.07 -0.56
C GLN A 62 -1.33 15.25 -1.35
N SER A 63 -1.33 13.92 -1.17
CA SER A 63 -0.52 13.03 -2.03
C SER A 63 -1.00 13.07 -3.48
N CYS A 64 -2.31 13.09 -3.72
CA CYS A 64 -2.88 13.28 -5.06
C CYS A 64 -2.51 14.65 -5.66
N ALA A 65 -2.56 15.72 -4.85
CA ALA A 65 -2.14 17.05 -5.30
C ALA A 65 -0.65 17.11 -5.66
N TYR A 66 0.21 16.41 -4.90
CA TYR A 66 1.63 16.25 -5.25
C TYR A 66 1.82 15.53 -6.59
N LEU A 67 1.06 14.46 -6.87
CA LEU A 67 1.11 13.78 -8.16
C LEU A 67 0.68 14.68 -9.33
N ARG A 68 -0.21 15.65 -9.08
CA ARG A 68 -0.60 16.69 -10.04
C ARG A 68 0.36 17.89 -10.08
N GLN A 69 1.45 17.85 -9.32
CA GLN A 69 2.44 18.93 -9.21
C GLN A 69 1.88 20.23 -8.60
N GLU A 70 0.80 20.13 -7.82
CA GLU A 70 0.13 21.25 -7.12
C GLU A 70 0.69 21.46 -5.69
N GLN A 71 1.58 20.57 -5.25
CA GLN A 71 2.20 20.56 -3.92
C GLN A 71 3.67 20.18 -4.02
N THR A 72 4.46 20.64 -3.06
CA THR A 72 5.87 20.31 -2.93
C THR A 72 6.11 19.19 -1.92
N LEU A 73 7.26 18.52 -2.05
CA LEU A 73 7.67 17.50 -1.08
C LEU A 73 7.86 18.06 0.34
N LYS A 74 8.22 19.35 0.45
CA LYS A 74 8.42 20.03 1.74
C LYS A 74 7.11 20.13 2.52
N GLU A 75 6.01 20.42 1.83
CA GLU A 75 4.66 20.53 2.41
C GLU A 75 4.14 19.17 2.90
N LEU A 76 4.42 18.08 2.16
CA LEU A 76 4.02 16.74 2.55
C LEU A 76 4.68 16.21 3.83
N LYS A 77 5.86 16.72 4.20
CA LYS A 77 6.62 16.17 5.34
C LYS A 77 5.84 16.27 6.66
N GLY A 78 5.17 17.39 6.90
CA GLY A 78 4.34 17.57 8.10
C GLY A 78 3.14 16.63 8.12
N ILE A 79 2.51 16.44 6.96
CA ILE A 79 1.36 15.56 6.79
C ILE A 79 1.75 14.09 7.06
N PHE A 80 2.90 13.64 6.55
CA PHE A 80 3.38 12.28 6.84
C PHE A 80 3.68 12.06 8.32
N GLN A 81 4.21 13.06 9.02
CA GLN A 81 4.45 12.97 10.46
C GLN A 81 3.15 12.83 11.24
N GLU A 82 2.16 13.65 10.90
CA GLU A 82 0.86 13.61 11.57
C GLU A 82 0.12 12.30 11.31
N ALA A 83 0.03 11.89 10.04
CA ALA A 83 -0.55 10.61 9.67
C ALA A 83 0.16 9.42 10.34
N THR A 84 1.48 9.49 10.54
CA THR A 84 2.22 8.46 11.29
C THR A 84 1.77 8.36 12.74
N LYS A 85 1.47 9.48 13.41
CA LYS A 85 0.93 9.47 14.77
C LYS A 85 -0.48 8.89 14.78
N THR A 86 -1.35 9.37 13.90
CA THR A 86 -2.72 8.87 13.75
C THR A 86 -2.74 7.35 13.59
N VAL A 87 -1.92 6.80 12.69
CA VAL A 87 -1.82 5.36 12.44
C VAL A 87 -1.34 4.56 13.66
N ARG A 88 -0.53 5.16 14.56
CA ARG A 88 -0.04 4.50 15.77
C ARG A 88 -1.10 4.39 16.86
N GLU A 89 -2.09 5.28 16.87
CA GLU A 89 -3.14 5.34 17.89
C GLU A 89 -4.34 4.43 17.58
N LEU A 90 -4.44 3.97 16.34
CA LEU A 90 -5.47 3.02 15.91
C LEU A 90 -5.31 1.66 16.61
N LYS A 91 -6.45 1.07 16.98
CA LYS A 91 -6.52 -0.19 17.72
C LYS A 91 -7.17 -1.32 16.92
N ASP A 92 -8.16 -0.98 16.09
CA ASP A 92 -8.83 -1.93 15.23
C ASP A 92 -7.83 -2.51 14.20
N PRO A 93 -7.67 -3.84 14.09
CA PRO A 93 -6.71 -4.46 13.18
C PRO A 93 -6.95 -4.15 11.70
N ILE A 94 -8.21 -4.12 11.25
CA ILE A 94 -8.61 -3.86 9.86
C ILE A 94 -8.28 -2.41 9.52
N VAL A 95 -8.74 -1.48 10.37
CA VAL A 95 -8.50 -0.04 10.20
C VAL A 95 -7.00 0.27 10.25
N THR A 96 -6.28 -0.35 11.20
CA THR A 96 -4.83 -0.14 11.33
C THR A 96 -4.07 -0.66 10.09
N ALA A 97 -4.48 -1.80 9.52
CA ALA A 97 -3.89 -2.32 8.29
C ALA A 97 -4.16 -1.38 7.11
N ALA A 98 -5.41 -0.93 6.93
CA ALA A 98 -5.79 0.01 5.87
C ALA A 98 -5.03 1.34 5.99
N ALA A 99 -4.96 1.90 7.20
CA ALA A 99 -4.24 3.13 7.50
C ALA A 99 -2.73 3.01 7.21
N ARG A 100 -2.11 1.87 7.56
CA ARG A 100 -0.70 1.59 7.21
C ARG A 100 -0.51 1.42 5.71
N ALA A 101 -1.44 0.79 5.01
CA ALA A 101 -1.38 0.66 3.57
C ALA A 101 -1.41 2.04 2.89
N LEU A 102 -2.37 2.89 3.28
CA LEU A 102 -2.47 4.27 2.76
C LEU A 102 -1.22 5.09 3.06
N LEU A 103 -0.75 5.10 4.32
CA LEU A 103 0.46 5.83 4.70
C LEU A 103 1.70 5.33 3.95
N THR A 104 1.89 4.03 3.87
CA THR A 104 3.06 3.44 3.19
C THR A 104 3.01 3.75 1.69
N ALA A 105 1.85 3.61 1.05
CA ALA A 105 1.66 3.93 -0.35
C ALA A 105 1.99 5.39 -0.66
N CYS A 106 1.46 6.33 0.13
CA CYS A 106 1.77 7.76 0.00
C CYS A 106 3.27 8.06 0.22
N LYS A 107 3.92 7.36 1.16
CA LYS A 107 5.37 7.51 1.40
C LYS A 107 6.25 6.90 0.32
N THR A 108 5.68 6.23 -0.70
CA THR A 108 6.43 5.91 -1.93
C THR A 108 7.04 7.17 -2.51
N ILE A 109 6.35 8.33 -2.40
CA ILE A 109 6.84 9.66 -2.82
C ILE A 109 8.25 9.96 -2.28
N GLN A 110 8.59 9.50 -1.07
CA GLN A 110 9.91 9.69 -0.47
C GLN A 110 10.86 8.51 -0.68
N THR A 111 10.32 7.30 -0.76
CA THR A 111 11.13 6.08 -0.72
C THR A 111 10.49 5.02 -1.62
N PRO A 112 11.09 4.73 -2.79
CA PRO A 112 10.53 3.78 -3.75
C PRO A 112 10.23 2.38 -3.21
N THR A 113 11.01 1.87 -2.25
CA THR A 113 10.78 0.53 -1.67
C THR A 113 9.45 0.40 -0.92
N ASN A 114 8.83 1.52 -0.54
CA ASN A 114 7.47 1.51 0.02
C ASN A 114 6.43 1.02 -1.00
N ALA A 115 6.73 1.05 -2.31
CA ALA A 115 5.88 0.48 -3.37
C ALA A 115 5.63 -1.01 -3.16
N LEU A 116 6.58 -1.76 -2.59
CA LEU A 116 6.34 -3.14 -2.18
C LEU A 116 5.73 -3.21 -0.78
N GLY A 117 6.25 -2.41 0.16
CA GLY A 117 5.81 -2.48 1.55
C GLY A 117 4.30 -2.26 1.74
N TYR A 118 3.67 -1.37 0.95
CA TYR A 118 2.25 -1.10 1.10
C TYR A 118 1.37 -2.27 0.67
N VAL A 119 1.81 -3.11 -0.28
CA VAL A 119 0.96 -4.18 -0.81
C VAL A 119 0.63 -5.22 0.25
N PHE A 120 1.57 -5.52 1.16
CA PHE A 120 1.37 -6.46 2.26
C PHE A 120 0.39 -5.96 3.31
N TYR A 121 0.41 -4.66 3.61
CA TYR A 121 -0.57 -4.02 4.49
C TYR A 121 -1.95 -3.97 3.83
N LEU A 122 -1.98 -3.69 2.53
CA LEU A 122 -3.22 -3.61 1.77
C LEU A 122 -3.90 -4.98 1.68
N ALA A 123 -3.13 -6.03 1.43
CA ALA A 123 -3.60 -7.41 1.44
C ALA A 123 -4.20 -7.82 2.78
N ALA A 124 -3.55 -7.46 3.89
CA ALA A 124 -4.12 -7.66 5.23
C ALA A 124 -5.45 -6.92 5.40
N ALA A 125 -5.49 -5.63 5.06
CA ALA A 125 -6.69 -4.81 5.20
C ALA A 125 -7.88 -5.37 4.42
N VAL A 126 -7.66 -5.68 3.13
CA VAL A 126 -8.69 -6.20 2.23
C VAL A 126 -9.15 -7.59 2.68
N ALA A 127 -8.22 -8.50 2.99
CA ALA A 127 -8.59 -9.85 3.41
C ALA A 127 -9.41 -9.84 4.71
N TYR A 128 -9.00 -9.05 5.70
CA TYR A 128 -9.73 -8.99 6.98
C TYR A 128 -11.06 -8.25 6.86
N GLN A 129 -11.15 -7.22 6.03
CA GLN A 129 -12.41 -6.52 5.77
C GLN A 129 -13.45 -7.44 5.11
N GLU A 130 -13.03 -8.28 4.15
CA GLU A 130 -13.95 -9.12 3.38
C GLU A 130 -14.30 -10.43 4.10
N LEU A 131 -13.33 -11.02 4.81
CA LEU A 131 -13.46 -12.36 5.40
C LEU A 131 -13.76 -12.33 6.90
N GLY A 132 -13.69 -11.15 7.54
CA GLY A 132 -13.76 -11.02 8.98
C GLY A 132 -12.48 -11.48 9.69
N GLU A 133 -12.53 -11.61 11.01
CA GLU A 133 -11.34 -11.80 11.86
C GLU A 133 -11.14 -13.25 12.36
N MET A 134 -12.04 -14.16 12.00
CA MET A 134 -12.11 -15.52 12.56
C MET A 134 -11.77 -16.63 11.55
N GLU A 135 -11.28 -16.26 10.37
CA GLU A 135 -10.93 -17.20 9.32
C GLU A 135 -9.57 -17.87 9.55
N LYS A 136 -9.32 -18.93 8.78
CA LYS A 136 -8.06 -19.65 8.83
C LYS A 136 -6.94 -18.87 8.13
N PRO A 137 -5.68 -18.98 8.59
CA PRO A 137 -4.54 -18.33 7.94
C PRO A 137 -4.45 -18.58 6.42
N GLU A 138 -4.76 -19.80 5.99
CA GLU A 138 -4.71 -20.20 4.59
C GLU A 138 -5.77 -19.48 3.73
N THR A 139 -6.94 -19.21 4.30
CA THR A 139 -8.00 -18.43 3.64
C THR A 139 -7.55 -16.98 3.43
N TYR A 140 -6.92 -16.38 4.44
CA TYR A 140 -6.36 -15.03 4.31
C TYR A 140 -5.21 -14.98 3.30
N ASP A 141 -4.33 -15.98 3.30
CA ASP A 141 -3.20 -16.03 2.37
C ASP A 141 -3.68 -16.19 0.93
N ALA A 142 -4.67 -17.05 0.66
CA ALA A 142 -5.28 -17.17 -0.67
C ALA A 142 -5.89 -15.84 -1.16
N ARG A 143 -6.58 -15.11 -0.27
CA ARG A 143 -7.15 -13.81 -0.61
C ARG A 143 -6.09 -12.74 -0.86
N ALA A 144 -5.00 -12.76 -0.09
CA ALA A 144 -3.85 -11.90 -0.29
C ALA A 144 -3.19 -12.15 -1.65
N GLN A 145 -2.97 -13.42 -2.03
CA GLN A 145 -2.42 -13.78 -3.33
C GLN A 145 -3.26 -13.23 -4.50
N ALA A 146 -4.58 -13.38 -4.42
CA ALA A 146 -5.47 -12.81 -5.44
C ALA A 146 -5.36 -11.28 -5.55
N LEU A 147 -5.13 -10.58 -4.43
CA LEU A 147 -4.89 -9.15 -4.46
C LEU A 147 -3.52 -8.81 -5.07
N PHE A 148 -2.45 -9.54 -4.73
CA PHE A 148 -1.12 -9.29 -5.30
C PHE A 148 -1.11 -9.42 -6.82
N VAL A 149 -1.76 -10.46 -7.35
CA VAL A 149 -1.95 -10.63 -8.80
C VAL A 149 -2.70 -9.43 -9.38
N SER A 150 -3.79 -8.98 -8.74
CA SER A 150 -4.54 -7.81 -9.22
C SER A 150 -3.71 -6.52 -9.20
N LEU A 151 -2.89 -6.32 -8.17
CA LEU A 151 -2.01 -5.17 -8.02
C LEU A 151 -0.88 -5.17 -9.05
N PHE A 152 -0.33 -6.35 -9.38
CA PHE A 152 0.62 -6.55 -10.46
C PHE A 152 0.03 -6.09 -11.80
N HIS A 153 -1.16 -6.56 -12.15
CA HIS A 153 -1.81 -6.18 -13.41
C HIS A 153 -2.09 -4.66 -13.47
N GLU A 154 -2.49 -4.04 -12.36
CA GLU A 154 -2.69 -2.58 -12.32
C GLU A 154 -1.38 -1.79 -12.49
N LEU A 155 -0.24 -2.34 -12.04
CA LEU A 155 1.07 -1.74 -12.31
C LEU A 155 1.47 -1.96 -13.77
N GLU A 156 1.27 -3.18 -14.29
CA GLU A 156 1.60 -3.55 -15.68
C GLU A 156 0.90 -2.65 -16.70
N ILE A 157 -0.37 -2.30 -16.46
CA ILE A 157 -1.14 -1.39 -17.33
C ILE A 157 -0.49 -0.02 -17.49
N ILE A 158 0.17 0.50 -16.43
CA ILE A 158 0.80 1.82 -16.45
C ILE A 158 2.33 1.74 -16.53
N ALA A 159 2.88 0.53 -16.62
CA ALA A 159 4.30 0.31 -16.72
C ALA A 159 4.81 0.90 -18.04
N ILE A 160 5.98 1.52 -17.98
CA ILE A 160 6.65 2.11 -19.12
C ILE A 160 7.64 1.06 -19.64
N PRO A 161 7.48 0.55 -20.86
CA PRO A 161 8.45 -0.33 -21.49
C PRO A 161 9.78 0.40 -21.66
N ASP A 162 10.88 -0.28 -21.33
CA ASP A 162 12.25 0.25 -21.43
C ASP A 162 12.41 1.63 -20.75
N GLU A 163 11.78 1.81 -19.58
CA GLU A 163 11.91 3.03 -18.78
C GLU A 163 13.39 3.39 -18.60
N LYS A 164 13.73 4.63 -18.91
CA LYS A 164 15.12 5.10 -18.95
C LYS A 164 15.68 5.38 -17.56
N ASN A 165 14.81 5.65 -16.59
CA ASN A 165 15.20 6.00 -15.23
C ASN A 165 14.48 5.12 -14.19
N PRO A 166 14.71 3.79 -14.21
CA PRO A 166 14.12 2.89 -13.23
C PRO A 166 14.67 3.18 -11.83
N VAL A 167 13.89 2.84 -10.81
CA VAL A 167 14.35 2.95 -9.43
C VAL A 167 15.49 1.97 -9.14
N ARG A 168 16.38 2.37 -8.24
CA ARG A 168 17.41 1.47 -7.69
C ARG A 168 16.96 1.01 -6.32
N VAL A 169 16.50 -0.22 -6.24
CA VAL A 169 15.98 -0.83 -5.00
C VAL A 169 16.89 -1.98 -4.58
N ASN A 170 17.04 -2.15 -3.27
CA ASN A 170 17.62 -3.34 -2.66
C ASN A 170 16.62 -3.82 -1.61
N TRP A 171 16.06 -4.99 -1.83
CA TRP A 171 14.96 -5.51 -1.03
C TRP A 171 15.41 -6.11 0.31
N ASN A 172 16.69 -6.48 0.46
CA ASN A 172 17.24 -7.14 1.66
C ASN A 172 16.36 -8.31 2.17
N CYS A 173 15.73 -9.02 1.24
CA CYS A 173 14.96 -10.24 1.47
C CYS A 173 15.86 -11.47 1.50
#